data_AF-F9F2K9-F1
#
_entry.id   AF-F9F2K9-F1
#
_cell.length_a   1.000
_cell.length_b   1.000
_cell.length_c   1.000
_cell.angle_alpha   90.00
_cell.angle_beta   90.00
_cell.angle_gamma   90.00
#
_symmetry.space_group_name_H-M   'P 1'
#
loop_
_entity.id
_entity.type
_entity.pdbx_description
1 polymer ?
#
loop_
_entity_poly.entity_id
_entity_poly.type
_entity_poly.pdbx_seq_one_letter_code
_entity_poly.pdbx_strand_id
1 'polypeptide(L)'
;MKVSSGVHACLLGVLTQHVAQSWALSGEAKAMVEDSMEWMDRFYDPKISQLYDLDSKAAMNHETLASTWYAVGLLARNGDGDASRAEDVIRYVIKDQHDNPKDLWYGDYTREPEEPTVGTAWYPARMYGSWDPNWRGFVGLSFITIYEEFGDLLSDDLKGLMLDSLYNCSIGDSYREGGVNGDNLYPSYSNPAIMRAIGTSWTGRQVGDDNMTQAGEDYAKKIIGLFDLHDTLSEFNSATYTGISLFGLTLWCPDLLHGVWNYTSQLWNPAMRNLAGPWDRAYTFDMTKSLGILSHFLAPIIGRKEAGVWQYPEVMSHARDWAWAPLIAVHSEFHNSLLSDDLKESLKTFDGERTYNGKAYYPPYDLDTRNITTWLSESLMIGAQS
;
A
#
# COMPACT_ATOMS: atom_id res chain seq x y z
N MET A 1 -32.52 -13.49 -4.88
CA MET A 1 -32.45 -13.32 -6.34
C MET A 1 -31.02 -12.92 -6.63
N LYS A 2 -30.19 -13.82 -7.18
CA LYS A 2 -28.80 -13.50 -7.52
C LYS A 2 -28.84 -12.51 -8.67
N VAL A 3 -28.50 -11.26 -8.38
CA VAL A 3 -28.20 -10.25 -9.40
C VAL A 3 -26.93 -10.73 -10.10
N SER A 4 -26.93 -10.61 -11.42
CA SER A 4 -25.90 -11.07 -12.35
C SER A 4 -24.49 -10.78 -11.86
N SER A 5 -23.59 -11.77 -12.01
CA SER A 5 -22.14 -11.58 -12.02
C SER A 5 -21.80 -10.49 -13.04
N GLY A 6 -21.63 -9.27 -12.53
CA GLY A 6 -21.16 -8.15 -13.32
C GLY A 6 -19.76 -8.45 -13.82
N VAL A 7 -19.52 -8.20 -15.10
CA VAL A 7 -18.16 -8.14 -15.62
C VAL A 7 -17.48 -7.00 -14.88
N HIS A 8 -16.59 -7.33 -13.93
CA HIS A 8 -15.77 -6.33 -13.25
C HIS A 8 -14.98 -5.57 -14.33
N ALA A 9 -15.15 -4.25 -14.39
CA ALA A 9 -14.48 -3.40 -15.38
C ALA A 9 -13.03 -3.08 -14.97
N CYS A 10 -12.35 -4.04 -14.34
CA CYS A 10 -11.04 -3.89 -13.70
C CYS A 10 -9.84 -4.31 -14.57
N LEU A 11 -10.07 -4.59 -15.86
CA LEU A 11 -9.01 -5.04 -16.78
C LEU A 11 -8.17 -3.89 -17.34
N LEU A 12 -8.46 -2.64 -16.99
CA LEU A 12 -7.67 -1.47 -17.32
C LEU A 12 -7.29 -0.78 -16.00
N GLY A 13 -5.99 -0.57 -15.75
CA GLY A 13 -5.53 0.25 -14.64
C GLY A 13 -6.15 1.65 -14.75
N VAL A 14 -6.64 2.19 -13.62
CA VAL A 14 -7.49 3.39 -13.62
C VAL A 14 -6.71 4.67 -13.94
N LEU A 15 -5.38 4.58 -13.91
CA LEU A 15 -4.48 5.72 -14.08
C LEU A 15 -4.55 6.40 -15.47
N THR A 16 -5.21 5.79 -16.46
CA THR A 16 -5.46 6.49 -17.75
C THR A 16 -6.48 7.64 -17.67
N GLN A 17 -7.16 7.84 -16.53
CA GLN A 17 -8.17 8.91 -16.34
C GLN A 17 -7.87 9.88 -15.19
N HIS A 18 -6.77 9.71 -14.46
CA HIS A 18 -6.41 10.58 -13.33
C HIS A 18 -4.98 11.12 -13.49
N VAL A 19 -4.84 12.44 -13.39
CA VAL A 19 -3.55 13.13 -13.21
C VAL A 19 -3.75 14.08 -12.03
N ALA A 20 -3.35 13.66 -10.85
CA ALA A 20 -3.15 14.49 -9.68
C ALA A 20 -2.03 15.48 -9.97
N GLN A 21 -2.40 16.74 -10.14
CA GLN A 21 -1.42 17.81 -10.20
C GLN A 21 -1.03 18.16 -8.76
N SER A 22 0.28 18.15 -8.42
CA SER A 22 0.81 18.43 -7.07
C SER A 22 0.27 19.72 -6.42
N TRP A 23 -0.21 20.67 -7.23
CA TRP A 23 -0.81 21.93 -6.79
C TRP A 23 -2.31 21.87 -6.44
N ALA A 24 -2.96 20.70 -6.55
CA ALA A 24 -4.39 20.53 -6.29
C ALA A 24 -4.73 20.10 -4.84
N LEU A 25 -3.74 19.68 -4.05
CA LEU A 25 -4.00 19.21 -2.69
C LEU A 25 -4.57 20.30 -1.79
N SER A 26 -5.61 19.95 -1.03
CA SER A 26 -6.27 20.86 -0.10
C SER A 26 -6.72 20.15 1.17
N GLY A 27 -7.10 20.93 2.18
CA GLY A 27 -7.63 20.41 3.44
C GLY A 27 -6.67 19.44 4.14
N GLU A 28 -7.23 18.34 4.64
CA GLU A 28 -6.48 17.33 5.39
C GLU A 28 -5.41 16.63 4.54
N ALA A 29 -5.67 16.37 3.26
CA ALA A 29 -4.70 15.72 2.38
C ALA A 29 -3.41 16.55 2.23
N LYS A 30 -3.56 17.87 2.08
CA LYS A 30 -2.43 18.79 2.08
C LYS A 30 -1.69 18.79 3.43
N ALA A 31 -2.42 18.89 4.53
CA ALA A 31 -1.83 18.88 5.87
C ALA A 31 -1.06 17.58 6.15
N MET A 32 -1.57 16.43 5.69
CA MET A 32 -0.90 15.14 5.78
C MET A 32 0.45 15.14 5.05
N VAL A 33 0.52 15.69 3.83
CA VAL A 33 1.79 15.84 3.10
C VAL A 33 2.74 16.75 3.87
N GLU A 34 2.30 17.95 4.23
CA GLU A 34 3.14 18.96 4.88
C GLU A 34 3.75 18.44 6.19
N ASP A 35 2.90 17.88 7.08
CA ASP A 35 3.33 17.42 8.40
C ASP A 35 4.22 16.16 8.33
N SER A 36 3.91 15.22 7.41
CA SER A 36 4.74 14.02 7.20
C SER A 36 6.09 14.37 6.61
N MET A 37 6.11 15.32 5.67
CA MET A 37 7.35 15.81 5.07
C MET A 37 8.21 16.60 6.05
N GLU A 38 7.63 17.43 6.92
CA GLU A 38 8.38 18.11 7.99
C GLU A 38 9.06 17.09 8.91
N TRP A 39 8.40 15.97 9.22
CA TRP A 39 9.01 14.91 9.99
C TRP A 39 10.14 14.19 9.23
N MET A 40 9.88 13.72 8.01
CA MET A 40 10.86 12.98 7.21
C MET A 40 12.08 13.83 6.82
N ASP A 41 11.93 15.15 6.61
CA ASP A 41 13.04 16.06 6.34
C ASP A 41 14.09 16.04 7.46
N ARG A 42 13.70 15.76 8.72
CA ARG A 42 14.64 15.63 9.84
C ARG A 42 15.51 14.38 9.76
N PHE A 43 15.11 13.40 8.97
CA PHE A 43 15.80 12.13 8.76
C PHE A 43 16.55 12.07 7.43
N TYR A 44 16.44 13.07 6.56
CA TYR A 44 17.09 13.06 5.26
C TYR A 44 18.60 13.31 5.36
N ASP A 45 19.40 12.38 4.83
CA ASP A 45 20.84 12.54 4.66
C ASP A 45 21.17 12.95 3.21
N PRO A 46 21.54 14.21 2.95
CA PRO A 46 21.88 14.67 1.60
C PRO A 46 23.17 14.06 1.04
N LYS A 47 24.00 13.38 1.84
CA LYS A 47 25.25 12.77 1.35
C LYS A 47 25.02 11.52 0.52
N ILE A 48 24.00 10.74 0.89
CA ILE A 48 23.64 9.51 0.18
C ILE A 48 22.25 9.60 -0.44
N SER A 49 21.52 10.69 -0.19
CA SER A 49 20.17 10.94 -0.70
C SER A 49 19.16 9.89 -0.26
N GLN A 50 19.18 9.53 1.03
CA GLN A 50 18.25 8.58 1.65
C GLN A 50 17.83 9.09 3.04
N LEU A 51 16.72 8.57 3.57
CA LEU A 51 16.30 8.76 4.94
C LEU A 51 17.03 7.79 5.88
N TYR A 52 17.43 8.27 7.05
CA TYR A 52 17.72 7.43 8.21
C TYR A 52 16.48 6.62 8.62
N ASP A 53 16.68 5.44 9.20
CA ASP A 53 15.61 4.56 9.67
C ASP A 53 14.66 5.29 10.64
N LEU A 54 13.41 5.44 10.21
CA LEU A 54 12.34 6.12 10.95
C LEU A 54 11.94 5.36 12.22
N ASP A 55 12.22 4.05 12.31
CA ASP A 55 12.00 3.26 13.53
C ASP A 55 13.20 3.28 14.49
N SER A 56 14.34 3.85 14.07
CA SER A 56 15.59 3.86 14.85
C SER A 56 16.02 2.47 15.37
N LYS A 57 15.79 1.40 14.60
CA LYS A 57 16.15 0.01 14.97
C LYS A 57 17.65 -0.20 15.03
N ALA A 58 18.40 0.52 14.19
CA ALA A 58 19.84 0.54 14.17
C ALA A 58 20.36 1.99 14.11
N ALA A 59 21.49 2.25 14.76
CA ALA A 59 22.05 3.59 14.83
C ALA A 59 22.62 4.01 13.47
N MET A 60 22.08 5.09 12.90
CA MET A 60 22.56 5.74 11.67
C MET A 60 22.48 4.87 10.39
N ASN A 61 21.65 3.83 10.38
CA ASN A 61 21.33 3.12 9.13
C ASN A 61 20.24 3.89 8.38
N HIS A 62 20.25 3.75 7.06
CA HIS A 62 19.23 4.30 6.18
C HIS A 62 18.24 3.24 5.75
N GLU A 63 17.11 3.67 5.20
CA GLU A 63 16.02 2.77 4.87
C GLU A 63 15.43 3.11 3.50
N THR A 64 15.55 2.18 2.56
CA THR A 64 15.26 2.41 1.13
C THR A 64 13.77 2.65 0.90
N LEU A 65 12.90 1.95 1.64
CA LEU A 65 11.47 1.99 1.39
C LEU A 65 10.83 3.32 1.80
N ALA A 66 11.12 3.83 2.99
CA ALA A 66 10.68 5.15 3.44
C ALA A 66 11.32 6.26 2.61
N SER A 67 12.56 6.09 2.14
CA SER A 67 13.17 7.01 1.18
C SER A 67 12.39 7.09 -0.12
N THR A 68 11.89 5.95 -0.62
CA THR A 68 11.03 5.93 -1.81
C THR A 68 9.72 6.68 -1.56
N TRP A 69 9.12 6.51 -0.38
CA TRP A 69 7.90 7.25 -0.01
C TRP A 69 8.14 8.75 0.14
N TYR A 70 9.29 9.12 0.67
CA TYR A 70 9.74 10.50 0.76
C TYR A 70 9.90 11.15 -0.61
N ALA A 71 10.35 10.42 -1.63
CA ALA A 71 10.40 10.94 -3.00
C ALA A 71 9.01 11.32 -3.54
N VAL A 72 7.97 10.53 -3.24
CA VAL A 72 6.57 10.88 -3.56
C VAL A 72 6.20 12.20 -2.87
N GLY A 73 6.51 12.33 -1.59
CA GLY A 73 6.19 13.52 -0.82
C GLY A 73 6.97 14.77 -1.23
N LEU A 74 8.23 14.63 -1.65
CA LEU A 74 9.01 15.72 -2.25
C LEU A 74 8.32 16.27 -3.51
N LEU A 75 7.91 15.39 -4.42
CA LEU A 75 7.25 15.79 -5.66
C LEU A 75 5.84 16.34 -5.42
N ALA A 76 5.12 15.80 -4.44
CA ALA A 76 3.82 16.31 -4.03
C ALA A 76 3.92 17.70 -3.39
N ARG A 77 4.93 17.94 -2.55
CA ARG A 77 5.19 19.24 -1.92
C ARG A 77 5.70 20.28 -2.94
N ASN A 78 6.55 19.84 -3.86
CA ASN A 78 7.10 20.62 -4.96
C ASN A 78 7.70 21.98 -4.53
N GLY A 79 8.40 22.00 -3.39
CA GLY A 79 9.13 23.16 -2.91
C GLY A 79 10.48 23.34 -3.62
N ASP A 80 11.20 24.41 -3.26
CA ASP A 80 12.51 24.72 -3.83
C ASP A 80 13.50 23.56 -3.62
N GLY A 81 13.93 22.95 -4.73
CA GLY A 81 14.90 21.84 -4.74
C GLY A 81 14.30 20.46 -4.48
N ASP A 82 13.00 20.33 -4.20
CA ASP A 82 12.37 19.05 -3.91
C ASP A 82 12.43 18.10 -5.11
N ALA A 83 12.16 18.59 -6.33
CA ALA A 83 12.22 17.76 -7.55
C ALA A 83 13.64 17.18 -7.78
N SER A 84 14.68 18.01 -7.65
CA SER A 84 16.07 17.54 -7.76
C SER A 84 16.41 16.50 -6.68
N ARG A 85 15.95 16.73 -5.45
CA ARG A 85 16.17 15.79 -4.34
C ARG A 85 15.45 14.46 -4.58
N ALA A 86 14.23 14.52 -5.11
CA ALA A 86 13.47 13.32 -5.47
C ALA A 86 14.20 12.54 -6.56
N GLU A 87 14.75 13.20 -7.58
CA GLU A 87 15.57 12.53 -8.59
C GLU A 87 16.78 11.82 -7.97
N ASP A 88 17.50 12.47 -7.06
CA ASP A 88 18.67 11.88 -6.40
C ASP A 88 18.29 10.63 -5.57
N VAL A 89 17.18 10.70 -4.83
CA VAL A 89 16.64 9.56 -4.08
C VAL A 89 16.28 8.41 -5.03
N ILE A 90 15.50 8.67 -6.08
CA ILE A 90 15.03 7.64 -7.02
C ILE A 90 16.21 6.99 -7.73
N ARG A 91 17.20 7.78 -8.19
CA ARG A 91 18.42 7.27 -8.83
C ARG A 91 19.21 6.36 -7.90
N TYR A 92 19.28 6.69 -6.62
CA TYR A 92 19.93 5.83 -5.63
C TYR A 92 19.20 4.48 -5.53
N VAL A 93 17.87 4.50 -5.30
CA VAL A 93 17.05 3.30 -5.14
C VAL A 93 17.16 2.39 -6.37
N ILE A 94 17.09 2.95 -7.58
CA ILE A 94 17.23 2.18 -8.83
C ILE A 94 18.63 1.56 -8.95
N LYS A 95 19.67 2.34 -8.64
CA LYS A 95 21.06 1.85 -8.70
C LYS A 95 21.31 0.69 -7.75
N ASP A 96 20.62 0.67 -6.61
CA ASP A 96 20.77 -0.36 -5.58
C ASP A 96 19.81 -1.55 -5.77
N GLN A 97 19.00 -1.55 -6.84
CA GLN A 97 18.17 -2.70 -7.21
C GLN A 97 19.04 -3.91 -7.56
N HIS A 98 18.63 -5.08 -7.11
CA HIS A 98 19.33 -6.33 -7.38
C HIS A 98 19.15 -6.80 -8.83
N ASP A 99 20.24 -6.98 -9.55
CA ASP A 99 20.25 -7.15 -11.01
C ASP A 99 20.66 -8.56 -11.50
N ASN A 100 21.03 -9.47 -10.61
CA ASN A 100 21.41 -10.84 -10.98
C ASN A 100 20.17 -11.75 -11.13
N PRO A 101 19.81 -12.17 -12.37
CA PRO A 101 18.58 -12.92 -12.62
C PRO A 101 18.57 -14.34 -12.04
N LYS A 102 19.69 -14.84 -11.52
CA LYS A 102 19.77 -16.15 -10.85
C LYS A 102 19.31 -16.11 -9.40
N ASP A 103 19.20 -14.92 -8.83
CA ASP A 103 18.90 -14.75 -7.42
C ASP A 103 17.38 -14.62 -7.21
N LEU A 104 16.86 -15.19 -6.12
CA LEU A 104 15.43 -15.09 -5.78
C LEU A 104 14.97 -13.66 -5.49
N TRP A 105 15.92 -12.77 -5.16
CA TRP A 105 15.72 -11.34 -4.91
C TRP A 105 16.01 -10.47 -6.14
N TYR A 106 16.13 -11.04 -7.35
CA TYR A 106 16.24 -10.26 -8.58
C TYR A 106 15.10 -9.25 -8.72
N GLY A 107 15.39 -8.02 -9.16
CA GLY A 107 14.42 -6.94 -9.29
C GLY A 107 13.87 -6.40 -7.97
N ASP A 108 14.31 -6.95 -6.83
CA ASP A 108 14.04 -6.41 -5.50
C ASP A 108 15.08 -5.35 -5.13
N TYR A 109 14.85 -4.66 -4.03
CA TYR A 109 15.69 -3.54 -3.59
C TYR A 109 16.38 -3.91 -2.28
N THR A 110 17.56 -3.32 -2.05
CA THR A 110 18.20 -3.39 -0.73
C THR A 110 17.28 -2.78 0.33
N ARG A 111 17.34 -3.34 1.53
CA ARG A 111 16.54 -2.83 2.65
C ARG A 111 17.14 -1.59 3.27
N GLU A 112 18.45 -1.64 3.38
CA GLU A 112 19.29 -0.60 3.94
C GLU A 112 20.46 -0.42 2.95
N PRO A 113 20.78 0.81 2.54
CA PRO A 113 21.99 1.14 1.78
C PRO A 113 23.29 0.52 2.32
N GLU A 114 23.36 0.32 3.64
CA GLU A 114 24.52 -0.24 4.31
C GLU A 114 24.57 -1.77 4.33
N GLU A 115 23.54 -2.47 3.85
CA GLU A 115 23.47 -3.92 4.02
C GLU A 115 24.51 -4.66 3.14
N PRO A 116 25.11 -5.76 3.63
CA PRO A 116 26.02 -6.54 2.80
C PRO A 116 25.30 -7.19 1.62
N THR A 117 26.05 -7.62 0.60
CA THR A 117 25.47 -8.37 -0.52
C THR A 117 24.77 -9.65 -0.03
N VAL A 118 23.47 -9.76 -0.35
CA VAL A 118 22.63 -10.92 -0.04
C VAL A 118 23.19 -12.19 -0.68
N GLY A 119 23.11 -13.31 0.04
CA GLY A 119 23.58 -14.62 -0.44
C GLY A 119 25.07 -14.88 -0.18
N THR A 120 25.79 -13.95 0.43
CA THR A 120 27.16 -14.19 0.88
C THR A 120 27.20 -15.03 2.17
N ALA A 121 28.36 -15.60 2.50
CA ALA A 121 28.52 -16.41 3.71
C ALA A 121 28.22 -15.64 5.01
N TRP A 122 28.41 -14.31 5.00
CA TRP A 122 28.22 -13.43 6.15
C TRP A 122 26.84 -12.75 6.17
N TYR A 123 26.12 -12.77 5.05
CA TYR A 123 24.77 -12.25 4.90
C TYR A 123 23.93 -13.23 4.06
N PRO A 124 23.65 -14.42 4.61
CA PRO A 124 22.99 -15.49 3.87
C PRO A 124 21.57 -15.10 3.49
N ALA A 125 21.13 -15.54 2.31
CA ALA A 125 19.80 -15.25 1.81
C ALA A 125 18.72 -15.81 2.74
N ARG A 126 17.96 -14.91 3.36
CA ARG A 126 16.82 -15.22 4.23
C ARG A 126 15.65 -14.31 3.88
N MET A 127 14.61 -14.88 3.30
CA MET A 127 13.37 -14.15 3.00
C MET A 127 12.77 -13.57 4.29
N TYR A 128 12.32 -12.31 4.25
CA TYR A 128 11.90 -11.50 5.40
C TYR A 128 12.99 -11.27 6.46
N GLY A 129 14.26 -11.44 6.06
CA GLY A 129 15.41 -11.40 6.93
C GLY A 129 16.53 -10.56 6.35
N SER A 130 17.22 -11.07 5.34
CA SER A 130 18.28 -10.34 4.61
C SER A 130 17.75 -9.65 3.34
N TRP A 131 16.52 -9.97 2.94
CA TRP A 131 15.76 -9.36 1.83
C TRP A 131 14.27 -9.56 2.12
N ASP A 132 13.40 -8.76 1.51
CA ASP A 132 11.94 -8.89 1.65
C ASP A 132 11.26 -8.77 0.29
N PRO A 133 10.71 -9.87 -0.25
CA PRO A 133 10.17 -9.92 -1.61
C PRO A 133 8.96 -9.00 -1.84
N ASN A 134 8.34 -8.48 -0.78
CA ASN A 134 7.23 -7.54 -0.91
C ASN A 134 7.70 -6.13 -1.28
N TRP A 135 8.99 -5.82 -1.10
CA TRP A 135 9.52 -4.47 -1.37
C TRP A 135 9.46 -4.09 -2.84
N ARG A 136 9.56 -5.08 -3.74
CA ARG A 136 9.15 -4.96 -5.16
C ARG A 136 7.82 -4.21 -5.33
N GLY A 137 6.75 -4.70 -4.68
CA GLY A 137 5.43 -4.08 -4.78
C GLY A 137 5.38 -2.68 -4.16
N PHE A 138 5.98 -2.50 -2.97
CA PHE A 138 5.93 -1.22 -2.28
C PHE A 138 6.71 -0.11 -3.01
N VAL A 139 7.93 -0.39 -3.47
CA VAL A 139 8.73 0.54 -4.27
C VAL A 139 8.10 0.71 -5.65
N GLY A 140 7.65 -0.39 -6.27
CA GLY A 140 7.03 -0.37 -7.59
C GLY A 140 5.79 0.52 -7.67
N LEU A 141 4.84 0.40 -6.73
CA LEU A 141 3.65 1.27 -6.73
C LEU A 141 3.99 2.73 -6.38
N SER A 142 5.06 2.97 -5.61
CA SER A 142 5.55 4.33 -5.37
C SER A 142 6.11 4.92 -6.67
N PHE A 143 6.89 4.16 -7.44
CA PHE A 143 7.39 4.58 -8.76
C PHE A 143 6.28 4.77 -9.78
N ILE A 144 5.24 3.92 -9.78
CA ILE A 144 4.05 4.11 -10.61
C ILE A 144 3.35 5.44 -10.26
N THR A 145 3.17 5.71 -8.97
CA THR A 145 2.61 6.99 -8.51
C THR A 145 3.47 8.16 -8.97
N ILE A 146 4.80 8.07 -8.82
CA ILE A 146 5.71 9.12 -9.27
C ILE A 146 5.64 9.34 -10.78
N TYR A 147 5.62 8.26 -11.56
CA TYR A 147 5.62 8.31 -13.00
C TYR A 147 4.35 8.97 -13.54
N GLU A 148 3.19 8.55 -13.04
CA GLU A 148 1.88 9.01 -13.52
C GLU A 148 1.56 10.43 -13.01
N GLU A 149 1.83 10.71 -11.73
CA GLU A 149 1.41 11.98 -11.12
C GLU A 149 2.44 13.10 -11.26
N PHE A 150 3.73 12.74 -11.34
CA PHE A 150 4.83 13.69 -11.24
C PHE A 150 5.88 13.55 -12.35
N GLY A 151 5.64 12.72 -13.37
CA GLY A 151 6.60 12.48 -14.46
C GLY A 151 7.02 13.73 -15.22
N ASP A 152 6.17 14.77 -15.27
CA ASP A 152 6.50 16.06 -15.90
C ASP A 152 7.54 16.88 -15.11
N LEU A 153 7.76 16.56 -13.84
CA LEU A 153 8.78 17.20 -12.99
C LEU A 153 10.16 16.51 -13.11
N LEU A 154 10.23 15.35 -13.78
CA LEU A 154 11.42 14.51 -13.83
C LEU A 154 12.11 14.57 -15.18
N SER A 155 13.42 14.36 -15.17
CA SER A 155 14.22 14.16 -16.36
C SER A 155 13.78 12.91 -17.15
N ASP A 156 13.79 13.01 -18.48
CA ASP A 156 13.42 11.88 -19.36
C ASP A 156 14.31 10.64 -19.16
N ASP A 157 15.59 10.87 -18.86
CA ASP A 157 16.55 9.82 -18.50
C ASP A 157 16.11 9.05 -17.25
N LEU A 158 15.68 9.77 -16.20
CA LEU A 158 15.21 9.13 -14.97
C LEU A 158 13.92 8.33 -15.21
N LYS A 159 12.99 8.87 -16.00
CA LYS A 159 11.77 8.13 -16.38
C LYS A 159 12.08 6.83 -17.10
N GLY A 160 13.08 6.81 -17.98
CA GLY A 160 13.59 5.59 -18.60
C GLY A 160 14.11 4.57 -17.58
N LEU A 161 14.98 5.02 -16.67
CA LEU A 161 15.53 4.18 -15.59
C LEU A 161 14.43 3.63 -14.66
N MET A 162 13.40 4.41 -14.36
CA MET A 162 12.25 3.96 -13.57
C MET A 162 11.49 2.83 -14.27
N LEU A 163 11.25 2.94 -15.58
CA LEU A 163 10.61 1.88 -16.36
C LEU A 163 11.46 0.61 -16.41
N ASP A 164 12.77 0.73 -16.57
CA ASP A 164 13.69 -0.42 -16.52
C ASP A 164 13.66 -1.09 -15.13
N SER A 165 13.62 -0.29 -14.07
CA SER A 165 13.52 -0.80 -12.70
C SER A 165 12.19 -1.52 -12.43
N LEU A 166 11.07 -0.95 -12.90
CA LEU A 166 9.74 -1.55 -12.82
C LEU A 166 9.62 -2.83 -13.65
N TYR A 167 10.29 -2.89 -14.81
CA TYR A 167 10.41 -4.10 -15.61
C TYR A 167 11.13 -5.20 -14.83
N ASN A 168 12.31 -4.92 -14.26
CA ASN A 168 13.06 -5.87 -13.43
C ASN A 168 12.23 -6.33 -12.23
N CYS A 169 11.54 -5.40 -11.56
CA CYS A 169 10.61 -5.69 -10.46
C CYS A 169 9.52 -6.68 -10.89
N SER A 170 8.89 -6.45 -12.05
CA SER A 170 7.84 -7.32 -12.60
C SER A 170 8.34 -8.72 -12.97
N ILE A 171 9.57 -8.82 -13.51
CA ILE A 171 10.22 -10.12 -13.74
C ILE A 171 10.56 -10.80 -12.40
N GLY A 172 11.09 -10.07 -11.43
CA GLY A 172 11.38 -10.58 -10.09
C GLY A 172 10.14 -11.11 -9.37
N ASP A 173 8.99 -10.45 -9.54
CA ASP A 173 7.69 -10.93 -9.03
C ASP A 173 7.23 -12.24 -9.69
N SER A 174 7.73 -12.56 -10.90
CA SER A 174 7.49 -13.86 -11.52
C SER A 174 8.24 -15.00 -10.80
N TYR A 175 9.19 -14.69 -9.90
CA TYR A 175 9.90 -15.70 -9.10
C TYR A 175 9.14 -16.03 -7.82
N ARG A 176 8.14 -15.22 -7.48
CA ARG A 176 7.31 -15.38 -6.29
C ARG A 176 6.12 -16.28 -6.58
N GLU A 177 6.23 -17.54 -6.21
CA GLU A 177 5.09 -18.45 -6.24
C GLU A 177 4.92 -19.17 -4.91
N GLY A 178 3.76 -18.98 -4.29
CA GLY A 178 3.44 -19.55 -3.01
C GLY A 178 3.68 -21.07 -2.96
N GLY A 179 4.53 -21.50 -2.01
CA GLY A 179 4.90 -22.90 -1.81
C GLY A 179 6.10 -23.37 -2.64
N VAL A 180 6.61 -22.53 -3.56
CA VAL A 180 7.81 -22.77 -4.36
C VAL A 180 8.96 -21.96 -3.78
N ASN A 181 10.14 -22.58 -3.64
CA ASN A 181 11.35 -21.94 -3.09
C ASN A 181 11.15 -21.29 -1.70
N GLY A 182 10.15 -21.72 -0.95
CA GLY A 182 9.79 -21.17 0.36
C GLY A 182 9.03 -19.84 0.30
N ASP A 183 8.66 -19.35 -0.88
CA ASP A 183 7.85 -18.13 -1.05
C ASP A 183 6.40 -18.37 -0.62
N ASN A 184 5.70 -17.28 -0.28
CA ASN A 184 4.35 -17.29 0.28
C ASN A 184 3.38 -16.38 -0.48
N LEU A 185 3.74 -15.88 -1.66
CA LEU A 185 2.86 -15.04 -2.46
C LEU A 185 1.79 -15.88 -3.15
N TYR A 186 0.67 -16.01 -2.47
CA TYR A 186 -0.57 -16.56 -3.03
C TYR A 186 -1.49 -15.41 -3.46
N PRO A 187 -2.41 -15.62 -4.43
CA PRO A 187 -3.42 -14.62 -4.78
C PRO A 187 -4.31 -14.17 -3.61
N SER A 188 -4.38 -14.99 -2.56
CA SER A 188 -5.07 -14.74 -1.30
C SER A 188 -4.25 -13.91 -0.30
N TYR A 189 -2.99 -13.59 -0.61
CA TYR A 189 -2.16 -12.72 0.21
C TYR A 189 -2.53 -11.26 -0.11
N SER A 190 -3.80 -10.90 0.04
CA SER A 190 -4.43 -9.61 -0.27
C SER A 190 -3.49 -8.51 -0.77
N ASN A 191 -2.72 -7.87 0.12
CA ASN A 191 -1.99 -6.67 -0.23
C ASN A 191 -0.82 -6.91 -1.21
N PRO A 192 0.16 -7.82 -1.00
CA PRO A 192 1.22 -7.99 -2.00
C PRO A 192 0.71 -8.64 -3.28
N ALA A 193 -0.37 -9.44 -3.22
CA ALA A 193 -1.03 -9.98 -4.39
C ALA A 193 -1.62 -8.85 -5.27
N ILE A 194 -2.33 -7.90 -4.67
CA ILE A 194 -2.88 -6.72 -5.36
C ILE A 194 -1.74 -5.89 -5.96
N MET A 195 -0.67 -5.65 -5.19
CA MET A 195 0.50 -4.89 -5.67
C MET A 195 1.17 -5.55 -6.88
N ARG A 196 1.36 -6.88 -6.88
CA ARG A 196 1.88 -7.63 -8.05
C ARG A 196 0.98 -7.46 -9.27
N ALA A 197 -0.34 -7.60 -9.09
CA ALA A 197 -1.30 -7.54 -10.19
C ALA A 197 -1.26 -6.19 -10.92
N ILE A 198 -1.35 -5.08 -10.19
CA ILE A 198 -1.26 -3.75 -10.80
C ILE A 198 0.16 -3.44 -11.29
N GLY A 199 1.18 -3.72 -10.49
CA GLY A 199 2.58 -3.43 -10.85
C GLY A 199 3.00 -4.10 -12.15
N THR A 200 2.72 -5.40 -12.28
CA THR A 200 3.08 -6.18 -13.49
C THR A 200 2.26 -5.75 -14.70
N SER A 201 0.93 -5.62 -14.56
CA SER A 201 0.07 -5.30 -15.70
C SER A 201 0.27 -3.87 -16.21
N TRP A 202 0.47 -2.90 -15.32
CA TRP A 202 0.80 -1.52 -15.66
C TRP A 202 2.15 -1.45 -16.38
N THR A 203 3.18 -2.08 -15.82
CA THR A 203 4.54 -2.04 -16.38
C THR A 203 4.56 -2.61 -17.79
N GLY A 204 3.93 -3.77 -18.01
CA GLY A 204 3.85 -4.39 -19.33
C GLY A 204 3.22 -3.46 -20.38
N ARG A 205 2.19 -2.68 -20.02
CA ARG A 205 1.57 -1.73 -20.95
C ARG A 205 2.49 -0.56 -21.29
N GLN A 206 3.21 -0.03 -20.29
CA GLN A 206 4.11 1.10 -20.49
C GLN A 206 5.31 0.75 -21.37
N VAL A 207 5.82 -0.48 -21.27
CA VAL A 207 6.97 -0.95 -22.08
C VAL A 207 6.55 -1.68 -23.37
N GLY A 208 5.25 -1.90 -23.59
CA GLY A 208 4.74 -2.63 -24.75
C GLY A 208 5.01 -4.14 -24.75
N ASP A 209 5.07 -4.77 -23.56
CA ASP A 209 5.22 -6.21 -23.39
C ASP A 209 3.86 -6.88 -23.09
N ASP A 210 3.24 -7.42 -24.14
CA ASP A 210 1.94 -8.10 -24.06
C ASP A 210 1.95 -9.31 -23.11
N ASN A 211 3.07 -10.04 -22.99
CA ASN A 211 3.15 -11.20 -22.10
C ASN A 211 3.16 -10.76 -20.64
N MET A 212 3.92 -9.72 -20.31
CA MET A 212 3.94 -9.13 -18.98
C MET A 212 2.57 -8.56 -18.62
N THR A 213 1.94 -7.80 -19.53
CA THR A 213 0.58 -7.31 -19.33
C THR A 213 -0.39 -8.45 -19.03
N GLN A 214 -0.38 -9.50 -19.86
CA GLN A 214 -1.28 -10.63 -19.67
C GLN A 214 -1.01 -11.39 -18.38
N ALA A 215 0.25 -11.54 -17.97
CA ALA A 215 0.62 -12.18 -16.71
C ALA A 215 0.05 -11.45 -15.49
N GLY A 216 0.14 -10.12 -15.47
CA GLY A 216 -0.49 -9.30 -14.42
C GLY A 216 -2.02 -9.44 -14.41
N GLU A 217 -2.66 -9.37 -15.58
CA GLU A 217 -4.11 -9.53 -15.72
C GLU A 217 -4.62 -10.92 -15.32
N ASP A 218 -3.86 -11.98 -15.64
CA ASP A 218 -4.21 -13.34 -15.25
C ASP A 218 -4.05 -13.58 -13.75
N TYR A 219 -3.07 -12.93 -13.12
CA TYR A 219 -2.93 -12.94 -11.67
C TYR A 219 -4.08 -12.18 -11.00
N ALA A 220 -4.44 -11.00 -11.54
CA ALA A 220 -5.60 -10.21 -11.14
C ALA A 220 -6.91 -11.01 -11.12
N LYS A 221 -7.19 -11.80 -12.17
CA LYS A 221 -8.39 -12.66 -12.24
C LYS A 221 -8.47 -13.65 -11.08
N LYS A 222 -7.32 -14.14 -10.56
CA LYS A 222 -7.30 -15.04 -9.40
C LYS A 222 -7.69 -14.31 -8.11
N ILE A 223 -7.25 -13.06 -7.94
CA ILE A 223 -7.60 -12.21 -6.79
C ILE A 223 -9.10 -11.90 -6.82
N ILE A 224 -9.62 -11.46 -7.96
CA ILE A 224 -11.06 -11.18 -8.15
C ILE A 224 -11.87 -12.45 -7.90
N GLY A 225 -11.45 -13.59 -8.45
CA GLY A 225 -12.13 -14.87 -8.23
C GLY A 225 -12.16 -15.31 -6.76
N LEU A 226 -11.17 -14.95 -5.94
CA LEU A 226 -11.19 -15.17 -4.49
C LEU A 226 -12.12 -14.19 -3.78
N PHE A 227 -12.09 -12.91 -4.17
CA PHE A 227 -12.96 -11.89 -3.61
C PHE A 227 -14.45 -12.22 -3.85
N ASP A 228 -14.80 -12.61 -5.09
CA ASP A 228 -16.15 -12.97 -5.53
C ASP A 228 -16.78 -14.16 -4.77
N LEU A 229 -15.99 -14.92 -4.00
CA LEU A 229 -16.52 -15.99 -3.17
C LEU A 229 -17.38 -15.44 -2.02
N HIS A 230 -16.96 -14.32 -1.42
CA HIS A 230 -17.53 -13.81 -0.17
C HIS A 230 -17.62 -12.28 -0.07
N ASP A 231 -17.23 -11.54 -1.11
CA ASP A 231 -17.13 -10.08 -1.13
C ASP A 231 -16.17 -9.52 -0.07
N THR A 232 -15.09 -10.25 0.21
CA THR A 232 -14.08 -9.89 1.22
C THR A 232 -12.69 -10.26 0.77
N LEU A 233 -11.68 -9.53 1.24
CA LEU A 233 -10.29 -9.95 1.15
C LEU A 233 -9.99 -11.13 2.10
N SER A 234 -9.04 -11.96 1.72
CA SER A 234 -8.59 -13.13 2.48
C SER A 234 -7.93 -12.75 3.82
N GLU A 235 -7.00 -11.79 3.79
CA GLU A 235 -6.54 -11.11 5.01
C GLU A 235 -7.64 -10.16 5.50
N PHE A 236 -8.29 -10.50 6.61
CA PHE A 236 -9.50 -9.81 7.03
C PHE A 236 -9.24 -8.85 8.20
N ASN A 237 -9.45 -7.56 7.90
CA ASN A 237 -9.73 -6.52 8.90
C ASN A 237 -8.55 -6.13 9.82
N SER A 238 -7.34 -6.01 9.25
CA SER A 238 -6.20 -5.32 9.85
C SER A 238 -6.10 -3.89 9.32
N ALA A 239 -6.06 -2.89 10.20
CA ALA A 239 -6.03 -1.48 9.80
C ALA A 239 -4.85 -1.14 8.88
N THR A 240 -3.66 -1.71 9.11
CA THR A 240 -2.49 -1.48 8.25
C THR A 240 -2.67 -2.13 6.88
N TYR A 241 -2.99 -3.42 6.83
CA TYR A 241 -3.06 -4.14 5.55
C TYR A 241 -4.30 -3.82 4.72
N THR A 242 -5.42 -3.45 5.36
CA THR A 242 -6.58 -2.86 4.67
C THR A 242 -6.16 -1.57 3.97
N GLY A 243 -5.40 -0.70 4.65
CA GLY A 243 -4.88 0.53 4.04
C GLY A 243 -3.97 0.28 2.83
N ILE A 244 -3.04 -0.67 2.92
CA ILE A 244 -2.17 -1.04 1.78
C ILE A 244 -3.00 -1.60 0.62
N SER A 245 -3.98 -2.45 0.92
CA SER A 245 -4.88 -3.01 -0.10
C SER A 245 -5.69 -1.90 -0.79
N LEU A 246 -6.23 -0.94 -0.03
CA LEU A 246 -6.94 0.21 -0.57
C LEU A 246 -6.04 1.07 -1.46
N PHE A 247 -4.78 1.28 -1.12
CA PHE A 247 -3.82 1.99 -1.97
C PHE A 247 -3.65 1.29 -3.32
N GLY A 248 -3.33 -0.02 -3.32
CA GLY A 248 -3.20 -0.78 -4.57
C GLY A 248 -4.49 -0.82 -5.39
N LEU A 249 -5.65 -0.94 -4.75
CA LEU A 249 -6.95 -0.95 -5.43
C LEU A 249 -7.34 0.42 -5.99
N THR A 250 -6.92 1.52 -5.35
CA THR A 250 -7.10 2.89 -5.88
C THR A 250 -6.46 3.03 -7.25
N LEU A 251 -5.25 2.46 -7.41
CA LEU A 251 -4.51 2.49 -8.67
C LEU A 251 -5.07 1.51 -9.73
N TRP A 252 -5.96 0.59 -9.35
CA TRP A 252 -6.25 -0.59 -10.17
C TRP A 252 -7.73 -0.92 -10.41
N CYS A 253 -8.49 -1.26 -9.37
CA CYS A 253 -9.79 -1.94 -9.52
C CYS A 253 -10.84 -1.31 -8.59
N PRO A 254 -11.59 -0.31 -9.09
CA PRO A 254 -12.61 0.40 -8.32
C PRO A 254 -13.69 -0.54 -7.77
N ASP A 255 -14.10 -1.55 -8.54
CA ASP A 255 -15.14 -2.50 -8.11
C ASP A 255 -14.74 -3.26 -6.83
N LEU A 256 -13.52 -3.79 -6.76
CA LEU A 256 -13.00 -4.41 -5.54
C LEU A 256 -12.81 -3.38 -4.42
N LEU A 257 -12.37 -2.16 -4.74
CA LEU A 257 -12.25 -1.06 -3.77
C LEU A 257 -13.59 -0.78 -3.08
N HIS A 258 -14.68 -0.71 -3.84
CA HIS A 258 -16.03 -0.55 -3.30
C HIS A 258 -16.42 -1.70 -2.37
N GLY A 259 -16.15 -2.94 -2.79
CA GLY A 259 -16.41 -4.12 -1.96
C GLY A 259 -15.64 -4.08 -0.64
N VAL A 260 -14.36 -3.70 -0.68
CA VAL A 260 -13.51 -3.54 0.51
C VAL A 260 -14.06 -2.48 1.46
N TRP A 261 -14.46 -1.32 0.93
CA TRP A 261 -15.05 -0.27 1.73
C TRP A 261 -16.41 -0.66 2.31
N ASN A 262 -17.22 -1.43 1.59
CA ASN A 262 -18.55 -1.85 2.05
C ASN A 262 -18.50 -2.68 3.34
N TYR A 263 -17.55 -3.61 3.48
CA TYR A 263 -17.41 -4.32 4.75
C TYR A 263 -16.62 -3.51 5.78
N THR A 264 -15.63 -2.71 5.35
CA THR A 264 -14.80 -1.90 6.26
C THR A 264 -15.65 -0.86 7.00
N SER A 265 -16.59 -0.19 6.33
CA SER A 265 -17.49 0.79 6.96
C SER A 265 -18.41 0.17 8.02
N GLN A 266 -18.87 -1.07 7.79
CA GLN A 266 -19.69 -1.79 8.77
C GLN A 266 -18.90 -2.16 10.03
N LEU A 267 -17.60 -2.41 9.89
CA LEU A 267 -16.67 -2.80 10.96
C LEU A 267 -16.04 -1.59 11.67
N TRP A 268 -16.08 -0.41 11.07
CA TRP A 268 -15.58 0.83 11.65
C TRP A 268 -16.50 1.36 12.73
N ASN A 269 -15.99 1.66 13.92
CA ASN A 269 -16.73 2.31 15.00
C ASN A 269 -16.27 3.78 15.13
N PRO A 270 -17.08 4.77 14.72
CA PRO A 270 -16.69 6.18 14.78
C PRO A 270 -16.48 6.70 16.22
N ALA A 271 -17.24 6.19 17.19
CA ALA A 271 -17.14 6.63 18.58
C ALA A 271 -15.84 6.14 19.25
N MET A 272 -15.42 4.93 18.93
CA MET A 272 -14.15 4.35 19.40
C MET A 272 -12.96 4.65 18.49
N ARG A 273 -13.21 5.15 17.27
CA ARG A 273 -12.23 5.44 16.20
C ARG A 273 -11.39 4.22 15.85
N ASN A 274 -12.07 3.10 15.63
CA ASN A 274 -11.41 1.81 15.56
C ASN A 274 -12.21 0.77 14.76
N LEU A 275 -11.54 -0.24 14.22
CA LEU A 275 -12.16 -1.38 13.56
C LEU A 275 -12.49 -2.49 14.57
N ALA A 276 -13.65 -3.10 14.44
CA ALA A 276 -13.99 -4.35 15.12
C ALA A 276 -13.09 -5.50 14.61
N GLY A 277 -13.06 -6.65 15.29
CA GLY A 277 -12.21 -7.79 14.90
C GLY A 277 -12.70 -8.58 13.68
N PRO A 278 -12.06 -9.72 13.34
CA PRO A 278 -11.06 -10.48 14.12
C PRO A 278 -9.60 -9.99 14.08
N TRP A 279 -9.28 -8.92 13.34
CA TRP A 279 -7.93 -8.33 13.29
C TRP A 279 -6.82 -9.27 12.77
N ASP A 280 -7.04 -9.96 11.65
CA ASP A 280 -6.03 -10.86 11.09
C ASP A 280 -4.70 -10.15 10.87
N ARG A 281 -3.63 -10.67 11.49
CA ARG A 281 -2.27 -10.12 11.40
C ARG A 281 -2.15 -8.64 11.80
N ALA A 282 -3.12 -8.09 12.52
CA ALA A 282 -3.00 -6.71 12.96
C ALA A 282 -1.86 -6.58 13.98
N TYR A 283 -1.06 -5.53 13.84
CA TYR A 283 -0.02 -5.22 14.83
C TYR A 283 -0.61 -4.76 16.17
N THR A 284 -1.82 -4.21 16.11
CA THR A 284 -2.56 -3.67 17.25
C THR A 284 -4.06 -3.72 16.96
N PHE A 285 -4.84 -3.67 18.02
CA PHE A 285 -6.28 -3.41 17.91
C PHE A 285 -6.61 -1.94 18.16
N ASP A 286 -5.72 -1.11 18.71
CA ASP A 286 -6.03 0.28 19.11
C ASP A 286 -5.46 1.31 18.13
N MET A 287 -6.29 1.73 17.17
CA MET A 287 -5.94 2.74 16.16
C MET A 287 -5.73 4.16 16.74
N THR A 288 -6.10 4.40 18.01
CA THR A 288 -5.85 5.69 18.69
C THR A 288 -4.47 5.77 19.34
N LYS A 289 -3.75 4.64 19.41
CA LYS A 289 -2.42 4.52 19.99
C LYS A 289 -1.36 4.02 19.02
N SER A 290 -1.79 3.30 17.99
CA SER A 290 -0.92 2.82 16.93
C SER A 290 -1.46 3.27 15.59
N LEU A 291 -0.59 3.82 14.76
CA LEU A 291 -0.98 4.27 13.44
C LEU A 291 -1.20 3.05 12.54
N GLY A 292 -2.38 2.95 11.95
CA GLY A 292 -2.69 2.00 10.89
C GLY A 292 -2.89 2.75 9.58
N ILE A 293 -2.44 2.17 8.46
CA ILE A 293 -2.50 2.83 7.16
C ILE A 293 -3.94 3.24 6.77
N LEU A 294 -4.97 2.49 7.17
CA LEU A 294 -6.37 2.88 6.98
C LEU A 294 -6.71 4.28 7.49
N SER A 295 -6.08 4.74 8.59
CA SER A 295 -6.33 6.07 9.14
C SER A 295 -5.99 7.20 8.15
N HIS A 296 -5.05 7.00 7.24
CA HIS A 296 -4.71 7.97 6.19
C HIS A 296 -5.82 8.10 5.14
N PHE A 297 -6.63 7.07 4.91
CA PHE A 297 -7.80 7.14 4.03
C PHE A 297 -9.01 7.76 4.74
N LEU A 298 -9.17 7.47 6.04
CA LEU A 298 -10.24 8.04 6.84
C LEU A 298 -10.05 9.54 7.07
N ALA A 299 -8.82 10.00 7.31
CA ALA A 299 -8.55 11.39 7.69
C ALA A 299 -9.08 12.43 6.67
N PRO A 300 -8.89 12.29 5.35
CA PRO A 300 -9.50 13.18 4.35
C PRO A 300 -11.03 13.16 4.31
N ILE A 301 -11.69 12.12 4.83
CA ILE A 301 -13.15 11.96 4.79
C ILE A 301 -13.80 12.51 6.07
N ILE A 302 -13.26 12.14 7.24
CA ILE A 302 -13.87 12.40 8.55
C ILE A 302 -13.01 13.28 9.47
N GLY A 303 -11.83 13.69 9.01
CA GLY A 303 -10.85 14.49 9.77
C GLY A 303 -9.88 13.63 10.57
N ARG A 304 -8.62 14.09 10.67
CA ARG A 304 -7.51 13.41 11.35
C ARG A 304 -7.84 12.83 12.72
N LYS A 305 -8.43 13.68 13.59
CA LYS A 305 -8.77 13.31 14.96
C LYS A 305 -9.78 12.15 15.00
N GLU A 306 -10.79 12.18 14.13
CA GLU A 306 -11.83 11.15 14.10
C GLU A 306 -11.34 9.87 13.40
N ALA A 307 -10.34 9.96 12.54
CA ALA A 307 -9.61 8.82 11.98
C ALA A 307 -8.66 8.12 12.97
N GLY A 308 -8.62 8.57 14.24
CA GLY A 308 -7.74 8.01 15.27
C GLY A 308 -6.30 8.51 15.22
N VAL A 309 -5.97 9.42 14.30
CA VAL A 309 -4.61 9.95 14.15
C VAL A 309 -4.35 11.02 15.20
N TRP A 310 -3.27 10.85 15.96
CA TRP A 310 -2.86 11.82 16.97
C TRP A 310 -2.31 13.10 16.31
N GLN A 311 -2.31 14.23 17.03
CA GLN A 311 -1.79 15.50 16.50
C GLN A 311 -0.28 15.44 16.18
N TYR A 312 0.44 14.50 16.81
CA TYR A 312 1.85 14.18 16.55
C TYR A 312 1.94 12.69 16.20
N PRO A 313 1.66 12.26 14.96
CA PRO A 313 1.63 10.85 14.58
C PRO A 313 2.94 10.11 14.89
N GLU A 314 4.08 10.82 14.93
CA GLU A 314 5.40 10.24 15.18
C GLU A 314 5.58 9.67 16.60
N VAL A 315 4.68 9.99 17.54
CA VAL A 315 4.72 9.43 18.91
C VAL A 315 3.83 8.20 19.08
N MET A 316 3.08 7.82 18.04
CA MET A 316 2.24 6.62 18.05
C MET A 316 3.10 5.35 17.87
N SER A 317 2.56 4.19 18.25
CA SER A 317 3.15 2.92 17.80
C SER A 317 3.01 2.80 16.28
N HIS A 318 3.95 2.11 15.62
CA HIS A 318 4.01 2.07 14.15
C HIS A 318 4.08 3.47 13.51
N ALA A 319 4.72 4.43 14.17
CA ALA A 319 4.89 5.80 13.67
C ALA A 319 5.50 5.89 12.26
N ARG A 320 6.34 4.93 11.88
CA ARG A 320 6.86 4.79 10.51
C ARG A 320 5.76 4.81 9.44
N ASP A 321 4.57 4.29 9.74
CA ASP A 321 3.45 4.30 8.80
C ASP A 321 3.00 5.73 8.45
N TRP A 322 3.40 6.77 9.20
CA TRP A 322 3.13 8.17 8.85
C TRP A 322 3.84 8.60 7.56
N ALA A 323 4.92 7.91 7.18
CA ALA A 323 5.60 8.13 5.90
C ALA A 323 4.76 7.68 4.69
N TRP A 324 3.66 6.94 4.89
CA TRP A 324 2.67 6.66 3.83
C TRP A 324 1.75 7.84 3.54
N ALA A 325 1.69 8.83 4.41
CA ALA A 325 0.74 9.94 4.29
C ALA A 325 0.81 10.63 2.91
N PRO A 326 2.00 10.90 2.32
CA PRO A 326 2.07 11.47 0.98
C PRO A 326 1.53 10.55 -0.11
N LEU A 327 1.82 9.24 -0.07
CA LEU A 327 1.32 8.28 -1.06
C LEU A 327 -0.21 8.25 -1.11
N ILE A 328 -0.86 8.39 0.04
CA ILE A 328 -2.32 8.31 0.13
C ILE A 328 -2.96 9.68 -0.14
N ALA A 329 -2.33 10.75 0.35
CA ALA A 329 -2.83 12.11 0.18
C ALA A 329 -2.93 12.52 -1.30
N VAL A 330 -1.92 12.17 -2.12
CA VAL A 330 -1.90 12.51 -3.56
C VAL A 330 -3.08 11.92 -4.33
N HIS A 331 -3.57 10.75 -3.90
CA HIS A 331 -4.72 10.07 -4.51
C HIS A 331 -6.05 10.33 -3.81
N SER A 332 -6.07 11.13 -2.73
CA SER A 332 -7.22 11.22 -1.84
C SER A 332 -8.50 11.77 -2.50
N GLU A 333 -8.38 12.78 -3.36
CA GLU A 333 -9.53 13.32 -4.10
C GLU A 333 -10.13 12.27 -5.03
N PHE A 334 -9.28 11.61 -5.82
CA PHE A 334 -9.71 10.55 -6.73
C PHE A 334 -10.31 9.37 -5.96
N HIS A 335 -9.62 8.87 -4.94
CA HIS A 335 -10.12 7.81 -4.07
C HIS A 335 -11.51 8.15 -3.51
N ASN A 336 -11.69 9.36 -2.98
CA ASN A 336 -12.97 9.79 -2.40
C ASN A 336 -14.07 9.98 -3.45
N SER A 337 -13.70 10.28 -4.70
CA SER A 337 -14.65 10.33 -5.82
C SER A 337 -15.22 8.95 -6.18
N LEU A 338 -14.46 7.89 -5.87
CA LEU A 338 -14.93 6.51 -5.99
C LEU A 338 -15.85 6.08 -4.84
N LEU A 339 -16.06 6.90 -3.80
CA LEU A 339 -16.90 6.51 -2.66
C LEU A 339 -18.26 7.20 -2.70
N SER A 340 -19.32 6.45 -2.39
CA SER A 340 -20.66 7.02 -2.26
C SER A 340 -20.75 7.98 -1.08
N ASP A 341 -21.61 8.99 -1.19
CA ASP A 341 -21.85 9.94 -0.10
C ASP A 341 -22.39 9.23 1.15
N ASP A 342 -23.31 8.27 0.98
CA ASP A 342 -23.83 7.46 2.09
C ASP A 342 -22.71 6.72 2.85
N LEU A 343 -21.73 6.16 2.12
CA LEU A 343 -20.59 5.49 2.75
C LEU A 343 -19.76 6.49 3.53
N LYS A 344 -19.43 7.65 2.95
CA LYS A 344 -18.64 8.69 3.62
C LYS A 344 -19.36 9.23 4.86
N GLU A 345 -20.69 9.39 4.82
CA GLU A 345 -21.47 9.80 5.98
C GLU A 345 -21.49 8.72 7.07
N SER A 346 -21.60 7.44 6.71
CA SER A 346 -21.61 6.32 7.68
C SER A 346 -20.33 6.24 8.55
N LEU A 347 -19.21 6.79 8.06
CA LEU A 347 -17.94 6.79 8.77
C LEU A 347 -17.85 7.86 9.88
N LYS A 348 -18.74 8.87 9.87
CA LYS A 348 -18.63 10.06 10.73
C LYS A 348 -19.23 9.88 12.11
N THR A 349 -20.35 9.16 12.23
CA THR A 349 -21.12 9.07 13.47
C THR A 349 -21.60 7.66 13.71
N PHE A 350 -21.56 7.23 14.98
CA PHE A 350 -22.17 5.97 15.37
C PHE A 350 -23.70 6.11 15.39
N ASP A 351 -24.39 5.36 14.55
CA ASP A 351 -25.83 5.48 14.26
C ASP A 351 -26.69 4.42 14.96
N GLY A 352 -26.08 3.47 15.67
CA GLY A 352 -26.77 2.46 16.45
C GLY A 352 -25.99 1.17 16.58
N GLU A 353 -26.41 0.32 17.51
CA GLU A 353 -25.84 -1.01 17.64
C GLU A 353 -26.05 -1.82 16.36
N ARG A 354 -25.01 -2.52 15.92
CA ARG A 354 -25.07 -3.34 14.70
C ARG A 354 -24.23 -4.59 14.80
N THR A 355 -24.63 -5.58 14.01
CA THR A 355 -23.91 -6.84 13.85
C THR A 355 -23.52 -6.99 12.39
N TYR A 356 -22.25 -7.24 12.12
CA TYR A 356 -21.79 -7.65 10.79
C TYR A 356 -21.66 -9.17 10.76
N ASN A 357 -22.12 -9.78 9.66
CA ASN A 357 -21.87 -11.20 9.36
C ASN A 357 -21.23 -11.28 7.98
N GLY A 358 -20.03 -11.82 7.93
CA GLY A 358 -19.27 -12.00 6.71
C GLY A 358 -18.59 -13.35 6.69
N LYS A 359 -17.84 -13.58 5.62
CA LYS A 359 -17.04 -14.79 5.43
C LYS A 359 -15.70 -14.39 4.84
N ALA A 360 -14.65 -15.15 5.12
CA ALA A 360 -13.36 -14.96 4.47
C ALA A 360 -12.75 -16.32 4.11
N TYR A 361 -11.97 -16.37 3.04
CA TYR A 361 -11.29 -17.58 2.60
C TYR A 361 -9.83 -17.26 2.32
N TYR A 362 -8.90 -17.95 2.99
CA TYR A 362 -7.47 -17.62 2.94
C TYR A 362 -6.59 -18.85 2.63
N PRO A 363 -6.73 -19.46 1.43
CA PRO A 363 -5.89 -20.58 1.05
C PRO A 363 -4.42 -20.13 0.91
N PRO A 364 -3.42 -20.99 1.18
CA PRO A 364 -3.55 -22.36 1.66
C PRO A 364 -3.65 -22.46 3.19
N TYR A 365 -3.70 -21.33 3.91
CA TYR A 365 -3.68 -21.29 5.37
C TYR A 365 -5.01 -21.74 5.96
N ASP A 366 -6.10 -21.21 5.42
CA ASP A 366 -7.48 -21.63 5.72
C ASP A 366 -8.06 -22.34 4.49
N LEU A 367 -8.17 -23.66 4.58
CA LEU A 367 -8.73 -24.49 3.51
C LEU A 367 -10.25 -24.55 3.54
N ASP A 368 -10.86 -24.07 4.62
CA ASP A 368 -12.30 -23.85 4.75
C ASP A 368 -12.60 -22.36 4.85
N THR A 369 -13.84 -21.99 4.50
CA THR A 369 -14.32 -20.62 4.68
C THR A 369 -14.54 -20.32 6.15
N ARG A 370 -13.91 -19.26 6.65
CA ARG A 370 -14.14 -18.71 7.99
C ARG A 370 -15.44 -17.92 8.02
N ASN A 371 -16.27 -18.14 9.03
CA ASN A 371 -17.40 -17.25 9.29
C ASN A 371 -16.96 -16.16 10.26
N ILE A 372 -17.28 -14.91 9.93
CA ILE A 372 -16.93 -13.73 10.72
C ILE A 372 -18.21 -13.11 11.24
N THR A 373 -18.28 -12.90 12.54
CA THR A 373 -19.35 -12.13 13.17
C THR A 373 -18.75 -11.06 14.05
N THR A 374 -19.25 -9.83 13.92
CA THR A 374 -18.92 -8.76 14.86
C THR A 374 -20.18 -8.15 15.43
N TRP A 375 -20.08 -7.63 16.63
CA TRP A 375 -21.11 -6.81 17.26
C TRP A 375 -20.47 -5.52 17.76
N LEU A 376 -21.10 -4.40 17.43
CA LEU A 376 -20.61 -3.06 17.77
C LEU A 376 -21.72 -2.31 18.52
N SER A 377 -21.35 -1.69 19.63
CA SER A 377 -22.08 -0.59 20.28
C SER A 377 -21.19 0.65 20.32
N GLU A 378 -21.72 1.76 20.83
CA GLU A 378 -20.97 3.03 20.92
C GLU A 378 -19.67 2.88 21.72
N SER A 379 -19.62 1.98 22.71
CA SER A 379 -18.49 1.84 23.63
C SER A 379 -17.88 0.43 23.71
N LEU A 380 -18.32 -0.51 22.86
CA LEU A 380 -17.80 -1.88 22.84
C LEU A 380 -17.84 -2.47 21.43
N MET A 381 -16.78 -3.18 21.05
CA MET A 381 -16.72 -3.97 19.84
C MET A 381 -16.29 -5.40 20.18
N ILE A 382 -16.99 -6.37 19.62
CA ILE A 382 -16.69 -7.80 19.77
C ILE A 382 -16.55 -8.38 18.38
N GLY A 383 -15.46 -9.11 18.12
CA GLY A 383 -15.26 -9.87 16.90
C GLY A 383 -15.05 -11.34 17.20
N ALA A 384 -15.66 -12.21 16.40
CA ALA A 384 -15.52 -13.66 16.48
C ALA A 384 -15.30 -14.26 15.07
N GLN A 385 -14.56 -15.36 15.03
CA GLN A 385 -14.38 -16.18 13.83
C GLN A 385 -14.55 -17.67 14.17
N SER A 386 -15.09 -18.45 13.24
CA SER A 386 -15.30 -19.91 13.39
C SER A 386 -15.15 -20.69 12.11
#